data_AF-A0A1W9QP87-F1
#
_entry.id   AF-A0A1W9QP87-F1
#
_cell.length_a   1.000
_cell.length_b   1.000
_cell.length_c   1.000
_cell.angle_alpha   90.00
_cell.angle_beta   90.00
_cell.angle_gamma   90.00
#
_symmetry.space_group_name_H-M   'P 1'
#
loop_
_entity.id
_entity.type
_entity.pdbx_description
1 polymer ?
#
loop_
_entity_poly.entity_id
_entity_poly.type
_entity_poly.pdbx_seq_one_letter_code
_entity_poly.pdbx_strand_id
1 'polypeptide(L)'
;MKKVRYVLLILLVLLIALIATLLLASSYLDYTAPVSSDNIVVEGWLQACELEQIKEKCRNINELIVVGNEFRQPKNSTGRLVEYFQHQMRKEKPGNGMWLYANSTLIFNPELLNIQEPGDSVQIIIRARGTTANGRFAHFNLIVNGEFCCGTFTAGHLNDYVFYAYAGNAGLKTVGIRFDNDCGLRKEDRNLFIHSVRINGRQIFANKNTSLITTAETGFATGFTSKAEATLNYLRALNVKAKSYRTVSFKLIRENQTLAAANSFREWVTASGLRSFNIVSAGIHSRRSFITYKKVLGDNYNIGVINLEPDRYNKGSWWRTPGGWFALVDELFSYIVNRLVIE
;
A
#
# COMPACT_ATOMS: atom_id res chain seq x y z
N MET A 1 55.04 -15.72 0.69
CA MET A 1 54.08 -16.31 -0.28
C MET A 1 53.11 -17.34 0.32
N LYS A 2 53.56 -18.39 1.05
CA LYS A 2 52.65 -19.41 1.63
C LYS A 2 51.61 -18.83 2.62
N LYS A 3 52.02 -17.98 3.56
CA LYS A 3 51.10 -17.33 4.53
C LYS A 3 49.99 -16.51 3.86
N VAL A 4 50.32 -15.75 2.82
CA VAL A 4 49.34 -14.97 2.05
C VAL A 4 48.31 -15.87 1.35
N ARG A 5 48.75 -17.01 0.80
CA ARG A 5 47.84 -18.01 0.20
C ARG A 5 46.87 -18.62 1.22
N TYR A 6 47.33 -18.92 2.43
CA TYR A 6 46.46 -19.43 3.50
C TYR A 6 45.42 -18.40 3.94
N VAL A 7 45.81 -17.13 4.10
CA VAL A 7 44.87 -16.06 4.46
C VAL A 7 43.81 -15.88 3.36
N LEU A 8 44.21 -15.86 2.09
CA LEU A 8 43.25 -15.76 0.98
C LEU A 8 42.30 -16.96 0.91
N LEU A 9 42.78 -18.17 1.19
CA LEU A 9 41.93 -19.37 1.24
C LEU A 9 40.90 -19.28 2.37
N ILE A 10 41.32 -18.84 3.57
CA ILE A 10 40.41 -18.65 4.71
C ILE A 10 39.34 -17.61 4.37
N LEU A 11 39.73 -16.46 3.80
CA LEU A 11 38.79 -15.42 3.39
C LEU A 11 37.79 -15.93 2.34
N LEU A 12 38.25 -16.73 1.38
CA LEU A 12 37.39 -17.35 0.38
C LEU A 12 36.37 -18.32 1.00
N VAL A 13 36.81 -19.18 1.93
CA VAL A 13 35.93 -20.11 2.65
C VAL A 13 34.88 -19.34 3.46
N LEU A 14 35.28 -18.30 4.18
CA LEU A 14 34.36 -17.45 4.95
C LEU A 14 33.35 -16.75 4.03
N LEU A 15 33.78 -16.26 2.87
CA LEU A 15 32.89 -15.65 1.88
C LEU A 15 31.88 -16.65 1.32
N ILE A 16 32.32 -17.87 0.97
CA ILE A 16 31.43 -18.94 0.49
C ILE A 16 30.41 -19.31 1.58
N ALA A 17 30.86 -19.48 2.82
CA ALA A 17 29.99 -19.78 3.95
C ALA A 17 28.95 -18.68 4.19
N LEU A 18 29.35 -17.40 4.09
CA LEU A 18 28.45 -16.26 4.20
C LEU A 18 27.40 -16.27 3.08
N ILE A 19 27.81 -16.47 1.82
CA ILE A 19 26.89 -16.55 0.68
C ILE A 19 25.90 -17.70 0.85
N ALA A 20 26.39 -18.89 1.24
CA ALA A 20 25.54 -20.05 1.50
C ALA A 20 24.53 -19.75 2.62
N THR A 21 24.97 -19.09 3.70
CA THR A 21 24.11 -18.68 4.82
C THR A 21 23.01 -17.73 4.35
N LEU A 22 23.33 -16.75 3.50
CA LEU A 22 22.35 -15.79 2.98
C LEU A 22 21.35 -16.46 2.02
N LEU A 23 21.80 -17.39 1.18
CA LEU A 23 20.90 -18.20 0.33
C LEU A 23 19.93 -19.05 1.14
N LEU A 24 20.42 -19.72 2.19
CA LEU A 24 19.59 -20.48 3.12
C LEU A 24 18.64 -19.58 3.91
N ALA A 25 19.10 -18.41 4.35
CA ALA A 25 18.28 -17.43 5.07
C ALA A 25 17.10 -16.94 4.23
N SER A 26 17.30 -16.65 2.93
CA SER A 26 16.21 -16.26 2.04
C SER A 26 15.13 -17.34 1.96
N SER A 27 15.52 -18.60 1.75
CA SER A 27 14.58 -19.72 1.69
C SER A 27 13.90 -20.00 3.04
N TYR A 28 14.63 -19.77 4.14
CA TYR A 28 14.12 -19.91 5.49
C TYR A 28 13.07 -18.85 5.82
N LEU A 29 13.30 -17.60 5.43
CA LEU A 29 12.41 -16.47 5.72
C LEU A 29 11.17 -16.44 4.81
N ASP A 30 11.29 -16.93 3.58
CA ASP A 30 10.17 -17.14 2.66
C ASP A 30 9.31 -18.34 3.13
N TYR A 31 8.42 -18.07 4.08
CA TYR A 31 7.70 -19.10 4.81
C TYR A 31 6.20 -19.03 4.58
N THR A 32 5.61 -20.17 4.23
CA THR A 32 4.16 -20.37 4.13
C THR A 32 3.76 -21.63 4.88
N ALA A 33 2.75 -21.53 5.73
CA ALA A 33 2.20 -22.64 6.50
C ALA A 33 0.75 -22.31 6.85
N PRO A 34 -0.18 -22.42 5.88
CA PRO A 34 -1.57 -22.12 6.13
C PRO A 34 -2.19 -23.17 7.06
N VAL A 35 -3.16 -22.74 7.86
CA VAL A 35 -4.03 -23.62 8.67
C VAL A 35 -5.40 -23.72 8.01
N SER A 36 -6.17 -24.75 8.37
CA SER A 36 -7.54 -24.96 7.87
C SER A 36 -8.51 -23.94 8.46
N SER A 37 -8.47 -22.71 7.96
CA SER A 37 -9.33 -21.60 8.36
C SER A 37 -9.57 -20.64 7.19
N ASP A 38 -10.84 -20.27 7.01
CA ASP A 38 -11.29 -19.29 6.02
C ASP A 38 -11.27 -17.84 6.53
N ASN A 39 -10.84 -17.62 7.78
CA ASN A 39 -10.60 -16.27 8.29
C ASN A 39 -9.20 -15.80 7.89
N ILE A 40 -9.14 -14.63 7.26
CA ILE A 40 -7.94 -14.08 6.64
C ILE A 40 -7.59 -12.74 7.28
N VAL A 41 -6.35 -12.62 7.76
CA VAL A 41 -5.79 -11.39 8.34
C VAL A 41 -4.76 -10.83 7.38
N VAL A 42 -5.04 -9.70 6.74
CA VAL A 42 -4.17 -9.08 5.74
C VAL A 42 -3.38 -7.93 6.35
N GLU A 43 -2.06 -7.93 6.13
CA GLU A 43 -1.21 -6.79 6.46
C GLU A 43 -1.54 -5.59 5.55
N GLY A 44 -1.92 -4.46 6.15
CA GLY A 44 -2.34 -3.25 5.43
C GLY A 44 -1.22 -2.52 4.69
N TRP A 45 0.02 -3.01 4.73
CA TRP A 45 1.16 -2.42 4.02
C TRP A 45 1.63 -3.23 2.81
N LEU A 46 0.89 -4.29 2.45
CA LEU A 46 1.10 -5.01 1.19
C LEU A 46 0.87 -4.09 -0.01
N GLN A 47 1.70 -4.26 -1.03
CA GLN A 47 1.65 -3.50 -2.28
C GLN A 47 0.55 -4.02 -3.20
N ALA A 48 0.19 -3.25 -4.22
CA ALA A 48 -0.92 -3.60 -5.12
C ALA A 48 -0.70 -4.94 -5.83
N CYS A 49 0.50 -5.21 -6.33
CA CYS A 49 0.82 -6.46 -7.00
C CYS A 49 0.75 -7.67 -6.04
N GLU A 50 0.95 -7.46 -4.75
CA GLU A 50 0.80 -8.48 -3.70
C GLU A 50 -0.69 -8.71 -3.42
N LEU A 51 -1.45 -7.64 -3.16
CA LEU A 51 -2.88 -7.71 -2.84
C LEU A 51 -3.71 -8.37 -3.97
N GLU A 52 -3.31 -8.21 -5.23
CA GLU A 52 -3.94 -8.85 -6.38
C GLU A 52 -3.92 -10.39 -6.31
N GLN A 53 -2.90 -10.98 -5.67
CA GLN A 53 -2.77 -12.43 -5.51
C GLN A 53 -3.77 -13.01 -4.49
N ILE A 54 -4.34 -12.18 -3.60
CA ILE A 54 -5.25 -12.64 -2.54
C ILE A 54 -6.48 -13.32 -3.13
N LYS A 55 -7.00 -12.80 -4.26
CA LYS A 55 -8.17 -13.38 -4.92
C LYS A 55 -7.94 -14.83 -5.35
N GLU A 56 -6.72 -15.18 -5.72
CA GLU A 56 -6.36 -16.51 -6.18
C GLU A 56 -5.98 -17.44 -5.02
N LYS A 57 -5.21 -16.92 -4.06
CA LYS A 57 -4.65 -17.68 -2.93
C LYS A 57 -5.62 -17.86 -1.77
N CYS A 58 -6.60 -16.98 -1.61
CA CYS A 58 -7.60 -17.04 -0.53
C CYS A 58 -9.00 -17.21 -1.15
N ARG A 59 -9.59 -18.39 -1.00
CA ARG A 59 -10.95 -18.71 -1.50
C ARG A 59 -11.92 -18.84 -0.34
N ASN A 60 -13.20 -18.57 -0.61
CA ASN A 60 -14.31 -18.75 0.35
C ASN A 60 -14.12 -18.03 1.70
N ILE A 61 -13.53 -16.83 1.66
CA ILE A 61 -13.19 -16.07 2.87
C ILE A 61 -14.42 -15.85 3.75
N ASN A 62 -14.35 -16.30 4.99
CA ASN A 62 -15.40 -16.09 5.97
C ASN A 62 -15.30 -14.67 6.53
N GLU A 63 -14.19 -14.34 7.19
CA GLU A 63 -13.86 -12.99 7.64
C GLU A 63 -12.60 -12.49 6.97
N LEU A 64 -12.66 -11.30 6.36
CA LEU A 64 -11.48 -10.58 5.86
C LEU A 64 -11.18 -9.43 6.81
N ILE A 65 -10.08 -9.55 7.55
CA ILE A 65 -9.62 -8.55 8.51
C ILE A 65 -8.36 -7.91 7.95
N VAL A 66 -8.33 -6.58 7.86
CA VAL A 66 -7.12 -5.86 7.46
C VAL A 66 -6.55 -5.14 8.67
N VAL A 67 -5.28 -5.35 8.97
CA VAL A 67 -4.58 -4.71 10.09
C VAL A 67 -3.58 -3.69 9.56
N GLY A 68 -3.67 -2.43 9.98
CA GLY A 68 -2.86 -1.36 9.38
C GLY A 68 -2.71 -0.14 10.27
N ASN A 69 -1.64 0.62 10.08
CA ASN A 69 -1.41 1.80 10.90
C ASN A 69 -2.40 2.92 10.57
N GLU A 70 -2.77 3.71 11.57
CA GLU A 70 -3.43 5.00 11.37
C GLU A 70 -2.56 5.91 10.51
N PHE A 71 -3.19 6.69 9.65
CA PHE A 71 -2.51 7.73 8.91
C PHE A 71 -2.19 8.90 9.84
N ARG A 72 -1.02 9.51 9.65
CA ARG A 72 -0.67 10.71 10.41
C ARG A 72 -1.64 11.82 10.05
N GLN A 73 -2.37 12.31 11.05
CA GLN A 73 -3.19 13.51 10.90
C GLN A 73 -2.26 14.73 10.83
N PRO A 74 -2.34 15.57 9.79
CA PRO A 74 -1.56 16.80 9.75
C PRO A 74 -1.99 17.68 10.92
N LYS A 75 -1.03 18.21 11.69
CA LYS A 75 -1.31 19.07 12.84
C LYS A 75 -2.05 20.36 12.45
N ASN A 76 -1.88 20.84 11.20
CA ASN A 76 -2.43 22.10 10.74
C ASN A 76 -2.98 21.93 9.32
N SER A 77 -4.28 22.13 9.12
CA SER A 77 -5.01 22.14 7.85
C SER A 77 -4.83 23.45 7.05
N THR A 78 -3.81 24.26 7.36
CA THR A 78 -3.62 25.60 6.81
C THR A 78 -2.28 25.74 6.07
N GLY A 79 -2.35 25.66 4.75
CA GLY A 79 -1.57 26.53 3.86
C GLY A 79 -0.11 26.20 3.52
N ARG A 80 0.59 25.31 4.24
CA ARG A 80 2.03 25.06 3.98
C ARG A 80 2.38 23.88 3.06
N LEU A 81 1.40 23.13 2.57
CA LEU A 81 1.63 22.05 1.59
C LEU A 81 2.00 22.60 0.20
N VAL A 82 1.60 23.84 -0.12
CA VAL A 82 1.80 24.47 -1.44
C VAL A 82 3.29 24.70 -1.74
N GLU A 83 4.11 25.11 -0.77
CA GLU A 83 5.52 25.47 -0.98
C GLU A 83 6.46 24.25 -1.08
N TYR A 84 6.14 23.14 -0.41
CA TYR A 84 6.99 21.94 -0.40
C TYR A 84 6.95 21.14 -1.71
N PHE A 85 5.84 21.18 -2.45
CA PHE A 85 5.63 20.32 -3.64
C PHE A 85 5.91 20.99 -4.98
N GLN A 86 6.16 22.31 -5.02
CA GLN A 86 6.51 23.05 -6.24
C GLN A 86 7.83 22.56 -6.88
N HIS A 87 8.72 21.93 -6.11
CA HIS A 87 10.02 21.45 -6.58
C HIS A 87 9.99 20.10 -7.31
N GLN A 88 8.86 19.41 -7.38
CA GLN A 88 8.73 18.07 -8.01
C GLN A 88 8.07 18.10 -9.39
N MET A 89 7.92 19.28 -9.99
CA MET A 89 7.30 19.49 -11.29
C MET A 89 8.23 18.98 -12.42
N ARG A 90 7.83 17.93 -13.15
CA ARG A 90 8.43 17.60 -14.45
C ARG A 90 7.79 18.46 -15.55
N LYS A 91 8.63 19.09 -16.38
CA LYS A 91 8.18 19.72 -17.63
C LYS A 91 7.91 18.62 -18.65
N GLU A 92 6.65 18.22 -18.81
CA GLU A 92 6.25 17.55 -20.05
C GLU A 92 6.06 18.59 -21.17
N LYS A 93 5.99 18.10 -22.41
CA LYS A 93 5.68 18.91 -23.60
C LYS A 93 4.40 19.73 -23.36
N PRO A 94 4.20 20.88 -24.03
CA PRO A 94 2.95 21.64 -23.93
C PRO A 94 1.75 20.71 -24.09
N GLY A 95 0.89 20.64 -23.07
CA GLY A 95 -0.18 19.67 -23.02
C GLY A 95 -1.05 19.80 -21.77
N ASN A 96 -2.26 19.28 -21.88
CA ASN A 96 -3.31 19.31 -20.86
C ASN A 96 -3.27 18.02 -20.02
N GLY A 97 -2.41 17.90 -19.01
CA GLY A 97 -2.43 16.74 -18.10
C GLY A 97 -1.16 16.46 -17.30
N MET A 98 -1.24 15.53 -16.36
CA MET A 98 -0.15 15.11 -15.47
C MET A 98 -0.11 13.59 -15.27
N TRP A 99 1.10 13.01 -15.28
CA TRP A 99 1.36 11.63 -14.88
C TRP A 99 1.70 11.53 -13.38
N LEU A 100 1.16 10.49 -12.75
CA LEU A 100 1.46 10.05 -11.39
C LEU A 100 2.18 8.70 -11.53
N TYR A 101 3.46 8.67 -11.17
CA TYR A 101 4.33 7.49 -11.31
C TYR A 101 4.52 6.68 -10.03
N ALA A 102 3.81 7.08 -8.99
CA ALA A 102 3.82 6.42 -7.70
C ALA A 102 2.51 6.76 -6.99
N ASN A 103 2.18 5.95 -5.98
CA ASN A 103 1.04 6.22 -5.11
C ASN A 103 1.07 7.66 -4.58
N SER A 104 0.12 8.45 -5.04
CA SER A 104 0.08 9.90 -4.82
C SER A 104 -1.32 10.45 -5.07
N THR A 105 -1.58 11.63 -4.52
CA THR A 105 -2.85 12.33 -4.66
C THR A 105 -2.62 13.62 -5.44
N LEU A 106 -3.31 13.77 -6.56
CA LEU A 106 -3.42 15.05 -7.27
C LEU A 106 -4.66 15.79 -6.76
N ILE A 107 -4.47 16.98 -6.22
CA ILE A 107 -5.49 17.77 -5.52
C ILE A 107 -5.74 19.06 -6.28
N PHE A 108 -6.98 19.26 -6.70
CA PHE A 108 -7.49 20.51 -7.25
C PHE A 108 -8.12 21.33 -6.11
N ASN A 109 -7.95 22.64 -6.17
CA ASN A 109 -8.62 23.58 -5.26
C ASN A 109 -9.59 24.47 -6.06
N PRO A 110 -10.86 24.09 -6.19
CA PRO A 110 -11.88 24.86 -6.88
C PRO A 110 -12.15 26.25 -6.29
N GLU A 111 -11.93 26.47 -4.98
CA GLU A 111 -12.08 27.80 -4.36
C GLU A 111 -11.07 28.80 -4.95
N LEU A 112 -9.81 28.38 -5.12
CA LEU A 112 -8.79 29.19 -5.81
C LEU A 112 -9.10 29.44 -7.29
N LEU A 113 -10.07 28.71 -7.84
CA LEU A 113 -10.53 28.81 -9.22
C LEU A 113 -11.88 29.54 -9.34
N ASN A 114 -12.41 30.07 -8.23
CA ASN A 114 -13.72 30.72 -8.12
C ASN A 114 -14.87 29.84 -8.64
N ILE A 115 -14.85 28.55 -8.31
CA ILE A 115 -15.98 27.64 -8.57
C ILE A 115 -16.70 27.46 -7.24
N GLN A 116 -17.80 28.20 -7.05
CA GLN A 116 -18.68 28.06 -5.89
C GLN A 116 -19.89 27.23 -6.29
N GLU A 117 -20.06 26.09 -5.65
CA GLU A 117 -21.19 25.20 -5.91
C GLU A 117 -22.03 25.06 -4.64
N PRO A 118 -23.10 25.85 -4.50
CA PRO A 118 -24.09 25.63 -3.45
C PRO A 118 -24.99 24.47 -3.88
N GLY A 119 -24.83 23.31 -3.25
CA GLY A 119 -25.70 22.17 -3.46
C GLY A 119 -25.19 20.90 -2.78
N ASP A 120 -26.11 19.99 -2.45
CA ASP A 120 -25.77 18.73 -1.80
C ASP A 120 -24.93 17.82 -2.70
N SER A 121 -25.20 17.78 -4.01
CA SER A 121 -24.51 16.90 -4.96
C SER A 121 -23.85 17.67 -6.11
N VAL A 122 -22.61 17.31 -6.44
CA VAL A 122 -21.82 17.92 -7.52
C VAL A 122 -21.39 16.85 -8.51
N GLN A 123 -21.55 17.14 -9.82
CA GLN A 123 -21.03 16.27 -10.87
C GLN A 123 -19.54 16.55 -11.07
N ILE A 124 -18.74 15.49 -10.94
CA ILE A 124 -17.30 15.54 -11.16
C ILE A 124 -16.96 14.55 -12.27
N ILE A 125 -16.43 15.06 -13.38
CA ILE A 125 -15.94 14.24 -14.49
C ILE A 125 -14.43 14.27 -14.50
N ILE A 126 -13.81 13.12 -14.30
CA ILE A 126 -12.35 12.96 -14.36
C ILE A 126 -12.01 12.41 -15.74
N ARG A 127 -11.18 13.13 -16.50
CA ARG A 127 -10.66 12.65 -17.78
C ARG A 127 -9.28 12.04 -17.56
N ALA A 128 -9.16 10.72 -17.66
CA ALA A 128 -7.95 9.99 -17.27
C ALA A 128 -7.69 8.73 -18.11
N ARG A 129 -6.46 8.23 -18.03
CA ARG A 129 -6.05 6.90 -18.54
C ARG A 129 -4.97 6.32 -17.63
N GLY A 130 -4.74 5.02 -17.75
CA GLY A 130 -3.63 4.37 -17.04
C GLY A 130 -2.82 3.47 -17.95
N THR A 131 -1.61 3.17 -17.53
CA THR A 131 -0.86 2.01 -18.04
C THR A 131 -1.16 0.79 -17.17
N THR A 132 -0.81 -0.39 -17.66
CA THR A 132 -1.00 -1.65 -16.93
C THR A 132 0.29 -2.12 -16.28
N ALA A 133 0.15 -2.80 -15.16
CA ALA A 133 1.09 -3.81 -14.70
C ALA A 133 0.29 -5.03 -14.23
N ASN A 134 0.79 -6.25 -14.42
CA ASN A 134 0.12 -7.48 -13.99
C ASN A 134 -1.33 -7.62 -14.55
N GLY A 135 -1.55 -7.17 -15.79
CA GLY A 135 -2.88 -7.21 -16.43
C GLY A 135 -3.94 -6.29 -15.79
N ARG A 136 -3.54 -5.35 -14.92
CA ARG A 136 -4.44 -4.38 -14.27
C ARG A 136 -4.01 -2.96 -14.57
N PHE A 137 -4.99 -2.12 -14.88
CA PHE A 137 -4.81 -0.67 -15.05
C PHE A 137 -4.69 0.05 -13.70
N ALA A 138 -4.24 1.31 -13.76
CA ALA A 138 -4.28 2.20 -12.61
C ALA A 138 -5.70 2.32 -12.04
N HIS A 139 -5.82 2.15 -10.74
CA HIS A 139 -6.99 2.44 -9.92
C HIS A 139 -6.80 3.81 -9.28
N PHE A 140 -7.88 4.56 -9.15
CA PHE A 140 -7.85 5.79 -8.39
C PHE A 140 -9.08 5.96 -7.52
N ASN A 141 -8.91 6.67 -6.42
CA ASN A 141 -10.00 7.12 -5.57
C ASN A 141 -10.28 8.61 -5.81
N LEU A 142 -11.56 8.96 -5.92
CA LEU A 142 -12.05 10.31 -5.82
C LEU A 142 -12.21 10.67 -4.34
N ILE A 143 -11.63 11.79 -3.95
CA ILE A 143 -11.67 12.35 -2.60
C ILE A 143 -12.31 13.73 -2.70
N VAL A 144 -13.35 13.99 -1.92
CA VAL A 144 -14.06 15.27 -1.91
C VAL A 144 -13.96 15.85 -0.52
N ASN A 145 -13.45 17.08 -0.42
CA ASN A 145 -13.25 17.77 0.87
C ASN A 145 -12.43 16.95 1.90
N GLY A 146 -11.56 16.06 1.44
CA GLY A 146 -10.75 15.18 2.28
C GLY A 146 -11.40 13.86 2.68
N GLU A 147 -12.62 13.59 2.20
CA GLU A 147 -13.35 12.34 2.45
C GLU A 147 -13.37 11.45 1.19
N PHE A 148 -13.24 10.14 1.38
CA PHE A 148 -13.38 9.18 0.29
C PHE A 148 -14.80 9.23 -0.29
N CYS A 149 -14.92 9.42 -1.60
CA CYS A 149 -16.19 9.39 -2.31
C CYS A 149 -16.43 8.03 -2.99
N CYS A 150 -15.50 7.64 -3.87
CA CYS A 150 -15.59 6.42 -4.67
C CYS A 150 -14.24 6.12 -5.33
N GLY A 151 -14.12 4.97 -6.00
CA GLY A 151 -12.92 4.61 -6.77
C GLY A 151 -13.25 3.78 -8.00
N THR A 152 -12.34 3.79 -8.98
CA THR A 152 -12.47 3.00 -10.22
C THR A 152 -11.12 2.69 -10.83
N PHE A 153 -11.08 1.65 -11.67
CA PHE A 153 -9.97 1.40 -12.59
C PHE A 153 -10.09 2.27 -13.84
N THR A 154 -8.93 2.64 -14.37
CA THR A 154 -8.81 3.31 -15.66
C THR A 154 -8.81 2.31 -16.83
N ALA A 155 -8.82 2.86 -18.04
CA ALA A 155 -8.52 2.16 -19.29
C ALA A 155 -7.22 2.70 -19.93
N GLY A 156 -6.74 2.03 -20.98
CA GLY A 156 -5.50 2.41 -21.68
C GLY A 156 -5.62 3.66 -22.55
N HIS A 157 -6.83 4.01 -22.97
CA HIS A 157 -7.13 5.25 -23.68
C HIS A 157 -7.80 6.26 -22.75
N LEU A 158 -7.75 7.52 -23.16
CA LEU A 158 -8.31 8.62 -22.38
C LEU A 158 -9.84 8.53 -22.35
N ASN A 159 -10.41 8.40 -21.15
CA ASN A 159 -11.85 8.27 -20.91
C ASN A 159 -12.32 9.27 -19.87
N ASP A 160 -13.62 9.60 -19.94
CA ASP A 160 -14.33 10.39 -18.94
C ASP A 160 -14.96 9.44 -17.91
N TYR A 161 -14.58 9.57 -16.64
CA TYR A 161 -15.17 8.87 -15.50
C TYR A 161 -16.07 9.84 -14.76
N VAL A 162 -17.37 9.55 -14.71
CA VAL A 162 -18.39 10.46 -14.18
C VAL A 162 -18.79 10.02 -12.79
N PHE A 163 -18.72 10.95 -11.84
CA PHE A 163 -19.10 10.73 -10.45
C PHE A 163 -20.06 11.81 -9.98
N TYR A 164 -20.90 11.43 -9.02
CA TYR A 164 -21.77 12.34 -8.28
C TYR A 164 -21.33 12.28 -6.83
N ALA A 165 -20.81 13.38 -6.32
CA ALA A 165 -20.25 13.45 -4.97
C ALA A 165 -21.04 14.39 -4.09
N TYR A 166 -21.12 14.08 -2.79
CA TYR A 166 -21.69 14.98 -1.80
C TYR A 166 -20.65 16.04 -1.41
N ALA A 167 -20.95 17.32 -1.59
CA ALA A 167 -20.04 18.42 -1.26
C ALA A 167 -20.37 19.08 0.10
N GLY A 168 -21.52 18.75 0.68
CA GLY A 168 -22.00 19.33 1.93
C GLY A 168 -22.45 20.79 1.78
N ASN A 169 -23.07 21.30 2.84
CA ASN A 169 -23.59 22.67 2.88
C ASN A 169 -22.51 23.75 2.71
N ALA A 170 -21.25 23.42 3.03
CA ALA A 170 -20.11 24.32 2.86
C ALA A 170 -19.58 24.37 1.42
N GLY A 171 -20.15 23.58 0.51
CA GLY A 171 -19.75 23.50 -0.89
C GLY A 171 -18.44 22.73 -1.13
N LEU A 172 -18.08 22.64 -2.41
CA LEU A 172 -16.90 21.90 -2.85
C LEU A 172 -15.62 22.72 -2.66
N LYS A 173 -14.77 22.31 -1.72
CA LYS A 173 -13.50 22.98 -1.39
C LYS A 173 -12.31 22.34 -2.08
N THR A 174 -12.28 21.01 -2.13
CA THR A 174 -11.19 20.25 -2.78
C THR A 174 -11.70 19.01 -3.51
N VAL A 175 -11.02 18.71 -4.62
CA VAL A 175 -11.19 17.46 -5.38
C VAL A 175 -9.82 16.79 -5.46
N GLY A 176 -9.66 15.67 -4.77
CA GLY A 176 -8.48 14.82 -4.81
C GLY A 176 -8.69 13.61 -5.71
N ILE A 177 -7.65 13.25 -6.47
CA ILE A 177 -7.57 12.01 -7.24
C ILE A 177 -6.36 11.25 -6.73
N ARG A 178 -6.59 10.18 -5.96
CA ARG A 178 -5.54 9.34 -5.38
C ARG A 178 -5.26 8.17 -6.29
N PHE A 179 -4.07 8.11 -6.87
CA PHE A 179 -3.50 6.88 -7.40
C PHE A 179 -3.07 6.00 -6.20
N ASP A 180 -3.65 4.80 -6.07
CA ASP A 180 -3.50 3.96 -4.87
C ASP A 180 -2.99 2.54 -5.15
N ASN A 181 -2.82 2.17 -6.41
CA ASN A 181 -2.41 0.82 -6.79
C ASN A 181 -1.15 0.75 -7.66
N ASP A 182 -0.22 1.67 -7.44
CA ASP A 182 1.10 1.64 -8.05
C ASP A 182 1.73 0.25 -7.96
N CYS A 183 2.34 -0.18 -9.08
CA CYS A 183 2.84 -1.54 -9.29
C CYS A 183 3.91 -1.49 -10.39
N GLY A 184 5.16 -1.68 -9.98
CA GLY A 184 6.32 -1.63 -10.86
C GLY A 184 6.95 -3.01 -11.05
N LEU A 185 6.75 -3.60 -12.22
CA LEU A 185 7.38 -4.87 -12.62
C LEU A 185 8.56 -4.59 -13.56
N ARG A 186 9.43 -5.60 -13.78
CA ARG A 186 10.65 -5.44 -14.59
C ARG A 186 10.42 -4.86 -16.00
N LYS A 187 9.26 -5.12 -16.61
CA LYS A 187 8.91 -4.68 -17.98
C LYS A 187 7.64 -3.84 -18.04
N GLU A 188 6.94 -3.67 -16.93
CA GLU A 188 5.64 -3.02 -16.86
C GLU A 188 5.65 -2.04 -15.70
N ASP A 189 5.10 -0.86 -15.91
CA ASP A 189 5.04 0.18 -14.89
C ASP A 189 3.64 0.79 -14.92
N ARG A 190 2.90 0.61 -13.83
CA ARG A 190 1.52 1.07 -13.72
C ARG A 190 1.54 2.54 -13.30
N ASN A 191 1.00 3.38 -14.15
CA ASN A 191 1.00 4.82 -13.99
C ASN A 191 -0.40 5.38 -14.27
N LEU A 192 -0.75 6.46 -13.59
CA LEU A 192 -2.01 7.16 -13.79
C LEU A 192 -1.77 8.49 -14.51
N PHE A 193 -2.47 8.74 -15.61
CA PHE A 193 -2.50 10.04 -16.28
C PHE A 193 -3.84 10.72 -16.05
N ILE A 194 -3.80 11.93 -15.49
CA ILE A 194 -4.97 12.80 -15.35
C ILE A 194 -4.85 13.93 -16.36
N HIS A 195 -5.80 14.04 -17.29
CA HIS A 195 -5.86 15.15 -18.24
C HIS A 195 -6.54 16.38 -17.60
N SER A 196 -7.72 16.16 -17.01
CA SER A 196 -8.53 17.25 -16.46
C SER A 196 -9.61 16.74 -15.52
N VAL A 197 -10.12 17.64 -14.67
CA VAL A 197 -11.39 17.49 -13.96
C VAL A 197 -12.39 18.48 -14.53
N ARG A 198 -13.63 18.06 -14.79
CA ARG A 198 -14.74 18.96 -15.09
C ARG A 198 -15.68 18.97 -13.89
N ILE A 199 -15.95 20.16 -13.36
CA ILE A 199 -16.84 20.40 -12.23
C ILE A 199 -17.95 21.31 -12.76
N ASN A 200 -19.19 20.83 -12.75
CA ASN A 200 -20.37 21.57 -13.25
C ASN A 200 -20.13 22.26 -14.61
N GLY A 201 -19.59 21.50 -15.56
CA GLY A 201 -19.32 21.97 -16.92
C GLY A 201 -17.99 22.69 -17.11
N ARG A 202 -17.37 23.24 -16.04
CA ARG A 202 -16.08 23.93 -16.15
C ARG A 202 -14.92 22.96 -16.09
N GLN A 203 -14.14 22.92 -17.16
CA GLN A 203 -12.97 22.04 -17.28
C GLN A 203 -11.71 22.71 -16.70
N ILE A 204 -11.01 21.97 -15.84
CA ILE A 204 -9.75 22.34 -15.22
C ILE A 204 -8.71 21.30 -15.64
N PHE A 205 -7.73 21.70 -16.44
CA PHE A 205 -6.63 20.82 -16.83
C PHE A 205 -5.71 20.55 -15.63
N ALA A 206 -5.23 19.32 -15.50
CA ALA A 206 -4.21 18.99 -14.52
C ALA A 206 -2.88 19.61 -14.97
N ASN A 207 -2.36 20.55 -14.18
CA ASN A 207 -1.03 21.11 -14.36
C ASN A 207 -0.57 21.80 -13.06
N LYS A 208 0.66 22.29 -13.08
CA LYS A 208 1.32 22.94 -11.93
C LYS A 208 0.61 24.19 -11.39
N ASN A 209 -0.23 24.84 -12.19
CA ASN A 209 -0.94 26.07 -11.80
C ASN A 209 -2.32 25.78 -11.20
N THR A 210 -2.87 24.59 -11.45
CA THR A 210 -4.27 24.25 -11.11
C THR A 210 -4.37 23.10 -10.11
N SER A 211 -3.28 22.41 -9.85
CA SER A 211 -3.25 21.20 -9.02
C SER A 211 -1.96 21.04 -8.23
N LEU A 212 -2.07 20.34 -7.09
CA LEU A 212 -0.99 20.00 -6.18
C LEU A 212 -0.85 18.49 -6.10
N ILE A 213 0.37 17.97 -5.97
CA ILE A 213 0.62 16.54 -5.80
C ILE A 213 1.22 16.24 -4.43
N THR A 214 0.78 15.17 -3.78
CA THR A 214 1.39 14.68 -2.53
C THR A 214 1.49 13.16 -2.52
N THR A 215 2.62 12.64 -2.06
CA THR A 215 2.81 11.20 -1.78
C THR A 215 2.42 10.84 -0.35
N ALA A 216 2.15 11.83 0.50
CA ALA A 216 1.83 11.61 1.89
C ALA A 216 0.53 10.79 2.05
N GLU A 217 0.58 9.80 2.93
CA GLU A 217 -0.60 9.04 3.35
C GLU A 217 -1.19 9.69 4.61
N THR A 218 -2.02 10.71 4.39
CA THR A 218 -2.80 11.39 5.44
C THR A 218 -4.29 11.13 5.23
N GLY A 219 -5.10 11.40 6.25
CA GLY A 219 -6.55 11.26 6.11
C GLY A 219 -7.11 12.11 4.97
N PHE A 220 -6.69 13.36 4.90
CA PHE A 220 -7.08 14.28 3.82
C PHE A 220 -6.64 13.81 2.43
N ALA A 221 -5.43 13.24 2.28
CA ALA A 221 -4.90 12.85 0.98
C ALA A 221 -5.41 11.49 0.49
N THR A 222 -5.89 10.64 1.40
CA THR A 222 -6.35 9.28 1.06
C THR A 222 -7.87 9.12 1.15
N GLY A 223 -8.55 9.99 1.92
CA GLY A 223 -9.96 9.86 2.25
C GLY A 223 -10.25 8.86 3.38
N PHE A 224 -9.22 8.29 4.01
CA PHE A 224 -9.34 7.22 5.01
C PHE A 224 -8.60 7.57 6.31
N THR A 225 -8.96 6.97 7.43
CA THR A 225 -8.27 7.23 8.70
C THR A 225 -7.01 6.38 8.87
N SER A 226 -6.94 5.25 8.16
CA SER A 226 -5.90 4.24 8.34
C SER A 226 -5.55 3.51 7.05
N LYS A 227 -4.38 2.89 7.05
CA LYS A 227 -3.95 2.01 5.98
C LYS A 227 -4.81 0.76 5.86
N ALA A 228 -5.37 0.29 6.98
CA ALA A 228 -6.32 -0.82 6.99
C ALA A 228 -7.56 -0.52 6.15
N GLU A 229 -8.14 0.67 6.29
CA GLU A 229 -9.29 1.11 5.50
C GLU A 229 -8.96 1.27 4.02
N ALA A 230 -7.84 1.93 3.70
CA ALA A 230 -7.40 2.11 2.32
C ALA A 230 -7.15 0.77 1.60
N THR A 231 -6.47 -0.17 2.27
CA THR A 231 -6.23 -1.52 1.73
C THR A 231 -7.54 -2.30 1.59
N LEU A 232 -8.45 -2.23 2.56
CA LEU A 232 -9.75 -2.88 2.46
C LEU A 232 -10.57 -2.32 1.27
N ASN A 233 -10.51 -1.02 1.04
CA ASN A 233 -11.14 -0.39 -0.12
C ASN A 233 -10.58 -0.94 -1.43
N TYR A 234 -9.25 -1.05 -1.57
CA TYR A 234 -8.66 -1.63 -2.78
C TYR A 234 -9.01 -3.12 -2.96
N LEU A 235 -9.04 -3.91 -1.88
CA LEU A 235 -9.47 -5.31 -1.95
C LEU A 235 -10.92 -5.47 -2.42
N ARG A 236 -11.80 -4.55 -2.03
CA ARG A 236 -13.18 -4.49 -2.55
C ARG A 236 -13.19 -4.15 -4.04
N ALA A 237 -12.39 -3.18 -4.49
CA ALA A 237 -12.26 -2.87 -5.92
C ALA A 237 -11.74 -4.06 -6.75
N LEU A 238 -10.85 -4.87 -6.17
CA LEU A 238 -10.39 -6.13 -6.77
C LEU A 238 -11.45 -7.24 -6.82
N ASN A 239 -12.63 -7.01 -6.23
CA ASN A 239 -13.70 -7.99 -6.02
C ASN A 239 -13.27 -9.18 -5.15
N VAL A 240 -12.48 -8.94 -4.09
CA VAL A 240 -12.22 -9.95 -3.07
C VAL A 240 -13.47 -10.10 -2.20
N LYS A 241 -14.14 -11.25 -2.33
CA LYS A 241 -15.39 -11.55 -1.62
C LYS A 241 -15.12 -12.22 -0.27
N ALA A 242 -15.76 -11.71 0.77
CA ALA A 242 -15.79 -12.30 2.10
C ALA A 242 -17.22 -12.17 2.69
N LYS A 243 -17.58 -13.03 3.65
CA LYS A 243 -18.89 -12.89 4.34
C LYS A 243 -18.92 -11.67 5.25
N SER A 244 -17.80 -11.35 5.87
CA SER A 244 -17.63 -10.13 6.67
C SER A 244 -16.28 -9.46 6.40
N TYR A 245 -16.25 -8.15 6.61
CA TYR A 245 -15.08 -7.31 6.41
C TYR A 245 -14.81 -6.50 7.67
N ARG A 246 -13.55 -6.46 8.11
CA ARG A 246 -13.13 -5.73 9.31
C ARG A 246 -11.82 -5.00 9.07
N THR A 247 -11.64 -3.88 9.75
CA THR A 247 -10.37 -3.18 9.85
C THR A 247 -9.94 -3.12 11.31
N VAL A 248 -8.64 -3.27 11.55
CA VAL A 248 -8.02 -3.08 12.86
C VAL A 248 -6.88 -2.08 12.67
N SER A 249 -7.00 -0.93 13.33
CA SER A 249 -6.09 0.18 13.16
C SER A 249 -5.23 0.40 14.40
N PHE A 250 -3.97 0.79 14.21
CA PHE A 250 -3.05 1.08 15.32
C PHE A 250 -2.23 2.35 15.08
N LYS A 251 -1.87 3.04 16.16
CA LYS A 251 -0.97 4.20 16.09
C LYS A 251 0.47 3.74 15.99
N LEU A 252 1.19 4.21 14.97
CA LEU A 252 2.62 3.93 14.84
C LEU A 252 3.43 4.91 15.70
N ILE A 253 3.84 4.49 16.90
CA ILE A 253 4.66 5.28 17.82
C ILE A 253 6.05 4.63 17.90
N ARG A 254 7.00 5.01 17.03
CA ARG A 254 8.42 4.55 17.03
C ARG A 254 8.64 3.08 17.46
N GLU A 255 7.79 2.18 16.99
CA GLU A 255 7.76 0.76 17.36
C GLU A 255 7.84 -0.12 16.12
N ASN A 256 8.18 -1.40 16.34
CA ASN A 256 8.11 -2.42 15.31
C ASN A 256 6.67 -2.54 14.80
N GLN A 257 6.45 -2.13 13.54
CA GLN A 257 5.12 -2.10 12.92
C GLN A 257 4.39 -3.45 12.99
N THR A 258 5.12 -4.57 12.83
CA THR A 258 4.55 -5.92 12.92
C THR A 258 4.11 -6.26 14.34
N LEU A 259 4.90 -5.85 15.35
CA LEU A 259 4.55 -6.05 16.76
C LEU A 259 3.33 -5.20 17.16
N ALA A 260 3.30 -3.93 16.78
CA ALA A 260 2.17 -3.04 17.04
C ALA A 260 0.88 -3.57 16.37
N ALA A 261 0.98 -4.07 15.13
CA ALA A 261 -0.12 -4.73 14.44
C ALA A 261 -0.61 -5.98 15.20
N ALA A 262 0.31 -6.85 15.62
CA ALA A 262 -0.04 -8.07 16.36
C ALA A 262 -0.70 -7.76 17.72
N ASN A 263 -0.22 -6.74 18.45
CA ASN A 263 -0.81 -6.32 19.72
C ASN A 263 -2.22 -5.75 19.55
N SER A 264 -2.41 -4.85 18.57
CA SER A 264 -3.73 -4.30 18.26
C SER A 264 -4.70 -5.39 17.79
N PHE A 265 -4.21 -6.33 16.96
CA PHE A 265 -5.00 -7.48 16.56
C PHE A 265 -5.36 -8.39 17.74
N ARG A 266 -4.45 -8.60 18.71
CA ARG A 266 -4.72 -9.37 19.94
C ARG A 266 -5.89 -8.77 20.73
N GLU A 267 -5.91 -7.45 20.89
CA GLU A 267 -7.00 -6.76 21.60
C GLU A 267 -8.34 -7.02 20.91
N TRP A 268 -8.40 -6.83 19.58
CA TRP A 268 -9.60 -7.06 18.79
C TRP A 268 -10.05 -8.54 18.80
N VAL A 269 -9.13 -9.47 18.54
CA VAL A 269 -9.43 -10.90 18.37
C VAL A 269 -9.84 -11.58 19.68
N THR A 270 -9.37 -11.05 20.82
CA THR A 270 -9.79 -11.53 22.14
C THR A 270 -11.28 -11.26 22.35
N ALA A 271 -11.76 -10.09 21.92
CA ALA A 271 -13.17 -9.72 22.00
C ALA A 271 -14.04 -10.39 20.92
N SER A 272 -13.49 -10.73 19.75
CA SER A 272 -14.25 -11.35 18.66
C SER A 272 -14.54 -12.84 18.87
N GLY A 273 -13.77 -13.52 19.73
CA GLY A 273 -13.86 -14.96 19.96
C GLY A 273 -13.24 -15.80 18.84
N LEU A 274 -12.63 -15.17 17.83
CA LEU A 274 -11.96 -15.86 16.74
C LEU A 274 -10.69 -16.56 17.26
N ARG A 275 -10.50 -17.84 16.90
CA ARG A 275 -9.37 -18.67 17.37
C ARG A 275 -8.52 -19.27 16.27
N SER A 276 -8.97 -19.23 15.01
CA SER A 276 -8.17 -19.73 13.87
C SER A 276 -8.25 -18.78 12.69
N PHE A 277 -7.10 -18.50 12.09
CA PHE A 277 -6.94 -17.58 10.96
C PHE A 277 -5.60 -17.78 10.25
N ASN A 278 -5.54 -17.31 9.02
CA ASN A 278 -4.30 -17.21 8.24
C ASN A 278 -3.90 -15.75 8.09
N ILE A 279 -2.65 -15.43 8.43
CA ILE A 279 -2.05 -14.12 8.15
C ILE A 279 -1.57 -14.11 6.70
N VAL A 280 -1.84 -13.04 5.97
CA VAL A 280 -1.35 -12.81 4.62
C VAL A 280 -0.23 -11.78 4.68
N SER A 281 0.97 -12.20 4.28
CA SER A 281 2.18 -11.38 4.20
C SER A 281 2.97 -11.78 2.94
N ALA A 282 4.10 -11.13 2.65
CA ALA A 282 4.82 -11.29 1.38
C ALA A 282 6.32 -11.61 1.53
N GLY A 283 6.79 -12.55 0.70
CA GLY A 283 8.18 -12.99 0.63
C GLY A 283 8.81 -13.32 1.99
N ILE A 284 10.08 -12.90 2.14
CA ILE A 284 10.89 -13.06 3.35
C ILE A 284 10.28 -12.45 4.62
N HIS A 285 9.30 -11.55 4.51
CA HIS A 285 8.66 -10.95 5.67
C HIS A 285 7.72 -11.92 6.41
N SER A 286 7.14 -12.87 5.67
CA SER A 286 6.09 -13.77 6.17
C SER A 286 6.49 -14.58 7.38
N ARG A 287 7.75 -15.05 7.46
CA ARG A 287 8.22 -15.77 8.65
C ARG A 287 8.23 -14.89 9.90
N ARG A 288 8.68 -13.63 9.80
CA ARG A 288 8.72 -12.72 10.94
C ARG A 288 7.31 -12.39 11.42
N SER A 289 6.38 -12.09 10.52
CA SER A 289 4.98 -11.85 10.88
C SER A 289 4.36 -13.05 11.57
N PHE A 290 4.57 -14.26 11.04
CA PHE A 290 4.07 -15.50 11.64
C PHE A 290 4.56 -15.69 13.08
N ILE A 291 5.88 -15.57 13.33
CA ILE A 291 6.41 -15.76 14.70
C ILE A 291 5.96 -14.66 15.65
N THR A 292 5.83 -13.42 15.18
CA THR A 292 5.42 -12.29 16.02
C THR A 292 3.97 -12.47 16.47
N TYR A 293 3.05 -12.83 15.57
CA TYR A 293 1.67 -13.12 15.95
C TYR A 293 1.58 -14.33 16.88
N LYS A 294 2.34 -15.41 16.61
CA LYS A 294 2.36 -16.58 17.52
C LYS A 294 2.80 -16.22 18.94
N LYS A 295 3.85 -15.41 19.09
CA LYS A 295 4.32 -14.97 20.41
C LYS A 295 3.27 -14.10 21.12
N VAL A 296 2.74 -13.10 20.42
CA VAL A 296 1.80 -12.13 21.00
C VAL A 296 0.47 -12.77 21.42
N LEU A 297 -0.06 -13.69 20.62
CA LEU A 297 -1.34 -14.34 20.87
C LEU A 297 -1.25 -15.62 21.71
N GLY A 298 -0.11 -16.32 21.66
CA GLY A 298 0.12 -17.58 22.36
C GLY A 298 -0.58 -18.79 21.72
N ASP A 299 -0.43 -19.95 22.37
CA ASP A 299 -0.81 -21.26 21.82
C ASP A 299 -2.33 -21.52 21.76
N ASN A 300 -3.14 -20.62 22.34
CA ASN A 300 -4.60 -20.71 22.29
C ASN A 300 -5.20 -20.38 20.91
N TYR A 301 -4.36 -19.95 19.96
CA TYR A 301 -4.78 -19.59 18.61
C TYR A 301 -4.13 -20.51 17.56
N ASN A 302 -4.94 -21.06 16.66
CA ASN A 302 -4.48 -21.80 15.52
C ASN A 302 -4.15 -20.83 14.37
N ILE A 303 -2.90 -20.37 14.35
CA ILE A 303 -2.39 -19.33 13.44
C ILE A 303 -1.61 -19.98 12.30
N GLY A 304 -2.00 -19.67 11.07
CA GLY A 304 -1.24 -19.96 9.85
C GLY A 304 -0.72 -18.70 9.16
N VAL A 305 0.11 -18.88 8.15
CA VAL A 305 0.57 -17.79 7.27
C VAL A 305 0.50 -18.22 5.80
N ILE A 306 -0.07 -17.36 4.96
CA ILE A 306 -0.13 -17.48 3.51
C ILE A 306 0.88 -16.49 2.94
N ASN A 307 1.93 -17.01 2.30
CA ASN A 307 2.95 -16.17 1.68
C ASN A 307 2.54 -15.75 0.25
N LEU A 308 2.57 -14.45 -0.01
CA LEU A 308 2.44 -13.86 -1.32
C LEU A 308 3.81 -13.70 -1.99
N GLU A 309 3.81 -13.69 -3.32
CA GLU A 309 5.02 -13.34 -4.08
C GLU A 309 5.31 -11.85 -3.88
N PRO A 310 6.53 -11.49 -3.46
CA PRO A 310 6.87 -10.11 -3.12
C PRO A 310 6.97 -9.22 -4.36
N ASP A 311 6.54 -7.97 -4.22
CA ASP A 311 6.65 -6.96 -5.28
C ASP A 311 8.06 -6.35 -5.34
N ARG A 312 8.67 -6.10 -4.17
CA ARG A 312 9.91 -5.33 -4.03
C ARG A 312 11.15 -6.00 -4.63
N TYR A 313 11.13 -7.32 -4.85
CA TYR A 313 12.24 -8.06 -5.42
C TYR A 313 11.76 -9.35 -6.07
N ASN A 314 12.52 -9.88 -7.02
CA ASN A 314 12.23 -11.19 -7.60
C ASN A 314 12.74 -12.30 -6.66
N LYS A 315 11.82 -13.07 -6.08
CA LYS A 315 12.12 -14.20 -5.18
C LYS A 315 13.17 -15.17 -5.72
N GLY A 316 13.13 -15.51 -7.00
CA GLY A 316 14.07 -16.45 -7.62
C GLY A 316 15.39 -15.83 -8.06
N SER A 317 15.58 -14.52 -7.88
CA SER A 317 16.79 -13.83 -8.34
C SER A 317 17.12 -12.58 -7.52
N TRP A 318 16.76 -12.55 -6.25
CA TRP A 318 16.90 -11.38 -5.37
C TRP A 318 18.37 -10.92 -5.27
N TRP A 319 19.31 -11.87 -5.33
CA TRP A 319 20.76 -11.62 -5.29
C TRP A 319 21.29 -10.87 -6.52
N ARG A 320 20.48 -10.69 -7.56
CA ARG A 320 20.88 -9.95 -8.78
C ARG A 320 20.73 -8.45 -8.64
N THR A 321 20.08 -7.95 -7.59
CA THR A 321 19.86 -6.51 -7.38
C THR A 321 20.32 -6.08 -5.98
N PRO A 322 20.89 -4.87 -5.83
CA PRO A 322 21.24 -4.34 -4.51
C PRO A 322 20.03 -4.29 -3.56
N GLY A 323 18.85 -3.93 -4.08
CA GLY A 323 17.61 -3.89 -3.29
C GLY A 323 17.22 -5.24 -2.70
N GLY A 324 17.41 -6.35 -3.43
CA GLY A 324 17.15 -7.69 -2.91
C GLY A 324 18.12 -8.09 -1.80
N TRP A 325 19.40 -7.73 -1.92
CA TRP A 325 20.38 -7.93 -0.84
C TRP A 325 20.03 -7.14 0.43
N PHE A 326 19.72 -5.85 0.30
CA PHE A 326 19.36 -5.02 1.44
C PHE A 326 18.08 -5.51 2.12
N ALA A 327 17.06 -5.89 1.35
CA ALA A 327 15.83 -6.45 1.90
C ALA A 327 16.10 -7.73 2.71
N LEU A 328 16.94 -8.64 2.20
CA LEU A 328 17.26 -9.87 2.90
C LEU A 328 18.01 -9.63 4.22
N VAL A 329 19.04 -8.78 4.18
CA VAL A 329 19.87 -8.51 5.38
C VAL A 329 19.05 -7.81 6.46
N ASP A 330 18.27 -6.80 6.08
CA ASP A 330 17.39 -6.07 7.00
C ASP A 330 16.34 -6.98 7.63
N GLU A 331 15.72 -7.85 6.83
CA GLU A 331 14.72 -8.79 7.31
C GLU A 331 15.34 -9.88 8.21
N LEU A 332 16.52 -10.41 7.86
CA LEU A 332 17.21 -11.39 8.69
C LEU A 332 17.58 -10.81 10.05
N PHE A 333 18.10 -9.58 10.09
CA PHE A 333 18.39 -8.89 11.34
C PHE A 333 17.11 -8.65 12.17
N SER A 334 16.06 -8.12 11.52
CA SER A 334 14.76 -7.88 12.16
C SER A 334 14.13 -9.17 12.71
N TYR A 335 14.27 -10.28 11.99
CA TYR A 335 13.81 -11.60 12.42
C TYR A 335 14.55 -12.07 13.67
N ILE A 336 15.88 -11.96 13.70
CA ILE A 336 16.70 -12.35 14.86
C ILE A 336 16.32 -11.52 16.08
N VAL A 337 16.20 -10.20 15.93
CA VAL A 337 15.79 -9.31 17.02
C VAL A 337 14.39 -9.68 17.52
N ASN A 338 13.41 -9.89 16.63
CA ASN A 338 12.07 -10.31 17.03
C ASN A 338 12.05 -11.68 17.72
N ARG A 339 12.93 -12.60 17.30
CA ARG A 339 13.00 -13.93 17.90
C ARG A 339 13.60 -13.89 19.30
N LEU A 340 14.58 -13.02 19.55
CA LEU A 340 15.34 -12.99 20.81
C LEU A 340 14.82 -11.98 21.84
N VAL A 341 14.28 -10.84 21.40
CA VAL A 341 13.98 -9.69 22.28
C VAL A 341 12.50 -9.51 22.56
N ILE A 342 11.62 -9.88 21.62
CA ILE A 342 10.18 -9.82 21.85
C ILE A 342 9.77 -11.04 22.66
N GLU A 343 9.30 -10.81 23.89
CA GLU A 343 8.66 -11.80 24.75
C GLU A 343 7.17 -11.97 24.42
#